data_AF-A0A377Z1W3-F1
#
_entry.id   AF-A0A377Z1W3-F1
#
_cell.length_a   1.000
_cell.length_b   1.000
_cell.length_c   1.000
_cell.angle_alpha   90.00
_cell.angle_beta   90.00
_cell.angle_gamma   90.00
#
_symmetry.space_group_name_H-M   'P 1'
#
loop_
_entity.id
_entity.type
_entity.pdbx_description
1 polymer ?
#
loop_
_entity_poly.entity_id
_entity_poly.type
_entity_poly.pdbx_seq_one_letter_code
_entity_poly.pdbx_strand_id
1 'polypeptide(L)' 'MAPPEQFRVPMMVWMSDKYLENPDHAAAFGHLQQQAAMKVPRRHVELYDTIMGCLGYTSPDGGINENNNWCRWKSKAR' A
#
# COMPACT_ATOMS: atom_id res chain seq x y z
N MET A 1 -16.82 -24.03 8.63
CA MET A 1 -15.72 -23.08 8.34
C MET A 1 -15.46 -23.14 6.85
N ALA A 2 -15.34 -21.99 6.17
CA ALA A 2 -15.11 -21.93 4.73
C ALA A 2 -13.67 -22.36 4.36
N PRO A 3 -13.44 -23.00 3.20
CA PRO A 3 -12.10 -23.34 2.73
C PRO A 3 -11.18 -22.11 2.55
N PRO A 4 -9.87 -22.21 2.80
CA PRO A 4 -8.91 -21.11 2.59
C PRO A 4 -8.95 -20.50 1.19
N GLU A 5 -9.27 -21.30 0.17
CA GLU A 5 -9.37 -20.89 -1.23
C GLU A 5 -10.50 -19.87 -1.45
N GLN A 6 -11.55 -19.87 -0.60
CA GLN A 6 -12.62 -18.87 -0.65
C GLN A 6 -12.16 -17.48 -0.16
N PHE A 7 -11.00 -17.40 0.51
CA PHE A 7 -10.45 -16.15 1.05
C PHE A 7 -9.21 -15.66 0.30
N ARG A 8 -8.53 -16.53 -0.47
CA ARG A 8 -7.31 -16.18 -1.20
C ARG A 8 -7.66 -15.57 -2.56
N VAL A 9 -7.59 -14.26 -2.65
CA VAL A 9 -7.77 -13.52 -3.91
C VAL A 9 -6.45 -12.89 -4.37
N PRO A 10 -6.13 -12.94 -5.68
CA PRO A 10 -4.98 -12.23 -6.21
C PRO A 10 -5.23 -10.72 -6.22
N MET A 11 -4.20 -9.94 -5.88
CA MET A 11 -4.23 -8.48 -5.93
C MET A 11 -3.12 -7.98 -6.83
N MET A 12 -3.46 -7.05 -7.72
CA MET A 12 -2.52 -6.37 -8.61
C MET A 12 -2.62 -4.87 -8.40
N VAL A 13 -1.48 -4.19 -8.33
CA VAL A 13 -1.39 -2.74 -8.23
C VAL A 13 -0.53 -2.23 -9.37
N TRP A 14 -1.02 -1.23 -10.07
CA TRP A 14 -0.32 -0.56 -11.16
C TRP A 14 -0.37 0.96 -10.93
N MET A 15 0.70 1.64 -11.30
CA MET A 15 0.85 3.09 -11.22
C MET A 15 1.31 3.60 -12.59
N SER A 16 0.78 4.74 -13.04
CA SER A 16 1.16 5.33 -14.31
C SER A 16 2.54 5.98 -14.26
N ASP A 17 3.22 6.10 -15.40
CA ASP A 17 4.52 6.77 -15.48
C ASP A 17 4.45 8.20 -14.93
N LYS A 18 3.41 8.94 -15.30
CA LYS A 18 3.15 10.31 -14.80
C LYS A 18 3.00 10.37 -13.27
N TYR A 19 2.42 9.33 -12.66
CA TYR A 19 2.30 9.25 -11.22
C TYR A 19 3.67 9.04 -10.54
N LEU A 20 4.52 8.25 -11.20
CA LEU A 20 5.86 7.89 -10.74
C LEU A 20 6.92 8.97 -11.01
N GLU A 21 6.59 10.04 -11.76
CA GLU A 21 7.44 11.23 -11.88
C GLU A 21 7.67 11.92 -10.52
N ASN A 22 6.76 11.76 -9.55
CA ASN A 22 6.98 12.21 -8.19
C ASN A 22 7.94 11.23 -7.47
N PRO A 23 9.13 11.68 -7.00
CA PRO A 23 10.11 10.81 -6.36
C PRO A 23 9.58 10.11 -5.11
N ASP A 24 8.66 10.73 -4.36
CA ASP A 24 8.06 10.12 -3.17
C ASP A 24 7.14 8.94 -3.55
N HIS A 25 6.38 9.08 -4.63
CA HIS A 25 5.52 8.02 -5.16
C HIS A 25 6.34 6.88 -5.76
N ALA A 26 7.42 7.20 -6.48
CA ALA A 26 8.33 6.19 -7.03
C ALA A 26 8.98 5.36 -5.92
N ALA A 27 9.43 6.01 -4.83
CA ALA A 27 10.00 5.33 -3.69
C ALA A 27 8.97 4.44 -2.95
N ALA A 28 7.75 4.94 -2.75
CA ALA A 28 6.66 4.17 -2.17
C ALA A 28 6.29 2.95 -3.03
N PHE A 29 6.22 3.11 -4.36
CA PHE A 29 5.96 2.01 -5.28
C PHE A 29 7.09 0.97 -5.28
N GLY A 30 8.34 1.40 -5.25
CA GLY A 30 9.49 0.50 -5.09
C GLY A 30 9.44 -0.30 -3.78
N HIS A 31 9.01 0.33 -2.68
CA HIS A 31 8.76 -0.39 -1.42
C HIS A 31 7.63 -1.42 -1.56
N LEU A 32 6.54 -1.07 -2.22
CA LEU A 32 5.41 -1.97 -2.46
C LEU A 32 5.82 -3.20 -3.31
N GLN A 33 6.66 -3.01 -4.32
CA GLN A 33 7.22 -4.11 -5.12
C GLN A 33 8.07 -5.07 -4.27
N GLN A 34 8.87 -4.56 -3.34
CA GLN A 34 9.63 -5.39 -2.40
C GLN A 34 8.71 -6.20 -1.49
N GLN A 35 7.62 -5.59 -0.99
CA GLN A 35 6.63 -6.30 -0.20
C GLN A 35 5.93 -7.41 -1.00
N ALA A 36 5.59 -7.15 -2.26
CA ALA A 36 4.97 -8.15 -3.13
C ALA A 36 5.87 -9.40 -3.32
N ALA A 37 7.19 -9.21 -3.40
CA ALA A 37 8.15 -10.32 -3.51
C ALA A 37 8.16 -11.23 -2.27
N MET A 38 7.77 -10.73 -1.09
CA MET A 38 7.68 -11.52 0.15
C MET A 38 6.48 -12.49 0.15
N LYS A 39 5.49 -12.30 -0.74
CA LYS A 39 4.27 -13.12 -0.85
C LYS A 39 3.48 -13.26 0.46
N VAL A 40 3.54 -12.24 1.32
CA VAL A 40 2.78 -12.20 2.58
C VAL A 40 1.31 -11.91 2.25
N PRO A 41 0.35 -12.75 2.71
CA PRO A 41 -1.06 -12.46 2.56
C PRO A 41 -1.44 -11.13 3.23
N ARG A 42 -2.18 -10.29 2.50
CA ARG A 42 -2.74 -9.05 3.01
C ARG A 42 -4.24 -9.17 3.23
N ARG A 43 -4.81 -8.26 4.03
CA ARG A 43 -6.24 -8.29 4.37
C ARG A 43 -6.97 -7.12 3.71
N HIS A 44 -8.19 -7.34 3.23
CA HIS A 44 -8.99 -6.27 2.61
C HIS A 44 -9.25 -5.07 3.52
N VAL A 45 -9.27 -5.26 4.84
CA VAL A 45 -9.41 -4.16 5.81
C VAL A 45 -8.27 -3.14 5.75
N GLU A 46 -7.14 -3.50 5.12
CA GLU A 46 -5.96 -2.63 4.96
C GLU A 46 -6.01 -1.82 3.65
N LEU A 47 -6.94 -2.14 2.73
CA LEU A 47 -6.97 -1.54 1.40
C LEU A 47 -7.27 -0.04 1.43
N TYR A 48 -8.17 0.39 2.31
CA TYR A 48 -8.51 1.82 2.42
C TYR A 48 -7.28 2.64 2.81
N ASP A 49 -6.62 2.26 3.91
CA ASP A 49 -5.40 2.93 4.39
C ASP A 49 -4.28 2.89 3.36
N THR A 50 -4.14 1.76 2.66
CA THR A 50 -3.15 1.60 1.58
C THR A 50 -3.42 2.52 0.41
N ILE A 51 -4.65 2.57 -0.11
CA ILE A 51 -4.98 3.42 -1.26
C ILE A 51 -4.72 4.89 -0.90
N MET A 52 -5.22 5.34 0.26
CA MET A 52 -5.03 6.72 0.71
C MET A 52 -3.55 7.03 0.96
N GLY A 53 -2.82 6.14 1.61
CA GLY A 53 -1.41 6.30 1.91
C GLY A 53 -0.52 6.26 0.67
N CYS A 54 -0.81 5.40 -0.32
CA CYS A 54 -0.09 5.38 -1.59
C CYS A 54 -0.27 6.69 -2.36
N LEU A 55 -1.45 7.32 -2.25
CA LEU A 55 -1.78 8.65 -2.80
C LEU A 55 -1.12 9.81 -2.04
N GLY A 56 -0.44 9.54 -0.93
CA GLY A 56 0.26 10.53 -0.12
C GLY A 56 -0.61 11.23 0.93
N TYR A 57 -1.83 10.74 1.18
CA TYR A 57 -2.64 11.26 2.29
C TYR A 57 -2.15 10.72 3.62
N THR A 58 -2.14 11.59 4.62
CA THR A 58 -1.85 11.26 6.03
C THR A 58 -2.98 11.79 6.90
N SER A 59 -3.33 11.08 7.96
CA SER A 59 -4.30 11.55 8.95
C SER A 59 -3.65 11.55 10.33
N PRO A 60 -3.32 12.74 10.89
CA PRO A 60 -2.69 12.84 12.21
C PRO A 60 -3.65 12.50 13.36
N ASP A 61 -4.96 12.45 13.09
CA ASP A 61 -6.05 12.33 14.05
C ASP A 61 -6.81 10.98 13.98
N GLY A 62 -6.33 10.02 13.19
CA GLY A 62 -6.78 8.62 13.25
C GLY A 62 -7.79 8.16 12.19
N GLY A 63 -7.93 8.90 11.09
CA GLY A 63 -8.70 8.51 9.89
C GLY A 63 -7.96 7.57 8.93
N ILE A 64 -6.63 7.47 9.05
CA ILE A 64 -5.79 6.51 8.29
C ILE A 64 -4.88 5.80 9.28
N ASN A 65 -4.92 4.47 9.29
CA ASN A 65 -4.00 3.67 10.10
C ASN A 65 -2.70 3.40 9.32
N GLU A 66 -1.64 4.14 9.66
CA GLU A 66 -0.32 4.00 9.03
C GLU A 66 0.30 2.59 9.13
N ASN A 67 -0.19 1.71 10.01
CA ASN A 67 0.29 0.32 10.07
C ASN A 67 -0.35 -0.57 9.00
N ASN A 68 -1.48 -0.15 8.44
CA ASN A 68 -2.17 -0.84 7.35
C ASN A 68 -1.70 -0.35 5.97
N ASN A 69 -1.04 0.81 5.90
CA ASN A 69 -0.55 1.42 4.65
C ASN A 69 0.65 0.64 4.08
N TRP A 70 0.45 -0.11 3.00
CA TRP A 70 1.52 -0.89 2.35
C TRP A 70 2.56 -0.01 1.64
N CYS A 71 2.20 1.21 1.27
CA CYS A 71 3.08 2.21 0.66
C CYS A 71 3.86 3.03 1.69
N ARG A 72 3.69 2.77 2.99
CA ARG A 72 4.41 3.49 4.04
C ARG A 72 5.90 3.26 3.90
N TRP A 73 6.57 4.27 3.35
CA TRP A 73 8.01 4.38 3.33
C TRP A 73 8.38 5.68 4.05
N LYS A 74 9.55 5.70 4.69
CA LYS A 74 10.01 6.93 5.35
C LYS A 74 10.42 7.94 4.28
N SER A 75 9.48 8.68 3.70
CA SER A 75 9.84 9.87 2.94
C SER A 75 10.51 10.85 3.91
N LYS A 76 11.52 11.57 3.43
CA LYS A 76 12.14 12.63 4.23
C LYS A 76 11.03 13.60 4.63
N ALA A 77 10.89 13.84 5.93
CA ALA A 77 9.97 14.83 6.47
C ALA A 77 10.10 16.11 5.65
N ARG A 78 8.98 16.56 5.08
CA ARG A 78 8.90 17.81 4.33
C ARG A 78 8.86 18.98 5.30
#